data_AF-A0A8T3V6D3-F1
#
_entry.id   AF-A0A8T3V6D3-F1
#
_cell.length_a   1.000
_cell.length_b   1.000
_cell.length_c   1.000
_cell.angle_alpha   90.00
_cell.angle_beta   90.00
_cell.angle_gamma   90.00
#
_symmetry.space_group_name_H-M   'P 1'
#
loop_
_entity.id
_entity.type
_entity.pdbx_description
1 polymer ?
#
loop_
_entity_poly.entity_id
_entity_poly.type
_entity_poly.pdbx_seq_one_letter_code
_entity_poly.pdbx_strand_id
1 'polypeptide(L)'
;MKLFGTDLNKRTAITFTLHFLIIIDIILITVAIIFTLPENVALDIQMFDFCVCILLLAEWAINFHMSSPKTAYLKNKGNIITLIASIPFDTILPAVIPGISLLRYLRLLKLLRVIVLFNRFYNDFSRFISKTNLDKILVGLIFTVMLFTVLLWIFGSSNSLFDYFYFVIVTLTTVGYGDITPQTYNEKVITIVLIIVGIFLFSTIPAALSSFLTERLLKKDAKKQNNAFEDSMRVKFESLENELETFHEENRQLREEIKELKEIIKEK
;
A
#
# COMPACT_ATOMS: atom_id res chain seq x y z
N MET A 1 -5.95 -10.06 20.16
CA MET A 1 -5.21 -10.22 21.42
C MET A 1 -3.97 -9.34 21.33
N LYS A 2 -3.81 -8.43 22.30
CA LYS A 2 -2.83 -7.32 22.33
C LYS A 2 -1.39 -7.84 22.47
N LEU A 3 -0.48 -7.36 21.62
CA LEU A 3 0.96 -7.30 21.89
C LEU A 3 1.48 -5.92 21.40
N PHE A 4 1.63 -5.05 22.41
CA PHE A 4 2.53 -3.91 22.62
C PHE A 4 3.15 -3.13 21.44
N GLY A 5 2.94 -1.80 21.48
CA GLY A 5 3.28 -0.79 20.47
C GLY A 5 4.76 -0.48 20.20
N THR A 6 5.71 -1.31 20.64
CA THR A 6 7.14 -1.20 20.27
C THR A 6 7.53 -2.15 19.13
N ASP A 7 6.79 -3.26 18.95
CA ASP A 7 7.02 -4.22 17.88
C ASP A 7 6.44 -3.80 16.53
N LEU A 8 5.49 -2.85 16.54
CA LEU A 8 4.87 -2.34 15.31
C LEU A 8 5.90 -1.59 14.45
N ASN A 9 6.68 -0.69 15.05
CA ASN A 9 7.72 0.04 14.32
C ASN A 9 8.85 -0.88 13.85
N LYS A 10 9.23 -1.90 14.63
CA LYS A 10 10.26 -2.87 14.23
C LYS A 10 9.78 -3.75 13.07
N ARG A 11 8.55 -4.28 13.13
CA ARG A 11 7.98 -5.07 12.02
C ARG A 11 7.80 -4.22 10.77
N THR A 12 7.27 -2.99 10.89
CA THR A 12 7.11 -2.09 9.75
C THR A 12 8.47 -1.69 9.16
N ALA A 13 9.49 -1.45 9.97
CA ALA A 13 10.85 -1.17 9.51
C ALA A 13 11.45 -2.37 8.77
N ILE A 14 11.35 -3.59 9.33
CA ILE A 14 11.82 -4.82 8.67
C ILE A 14 11.13 -5.01 7.32
N THR A 15 9.81 -4.85 7.27
CA THR A 15 9.04 -4.94 6.03
C THR A 15 9.50 -3.88 5.03
N PHE A 16 9.71 -2.63 5.43
CA PHE A 16 10.18 -1.56 4.55
C PHE A 16 11.59 -1.84 4.00
N THR A 17 12.51 -2.30 4.86
CA THR A 17 13.86 -2.73 4.49
C THR A 17 13.83 -3.87 3.47
N LEU A 18 12.94 -4.85 3.64
CA LEU A 18 12.78 -5.95 2.69
C LEU A 18 12.25 -5.48 1.33
N HIS A 19 11.31 -4.53 1.29
CA HIS A 19 10.84 -3.95 0.02
C HIS A 19 11.96 -3.21 -0.71
N PHE A 20 12.75 -2.42 0.02
CA PHE A 20 13.91 -1.73 -0.55
C PHE A 20 14.94 -2.71 -1.13
N LEU A 21 15.20 -3.81 -0.42
CA LEU A 21 16.11 -4.87 -0.86
C LEU A 21 15.61 -5.60 -2.12
N ILE A 22 14.31 -5.89 -2.21
CA ILE A 22 13.68 -6.47 -3.42
C ILE A 22 13.82 -5.53 -4.62
N ILE A 23 13.65 -4.22 -4.43
CA ILE A 23 13.77 -3.24 -5.53
C ILE A 23 15.20 -3.20 -6.07
N ILE A 24 16.20 -3.16 -5.19
CA ILE A 24 17.61 -3.20 -5.58
C ILE A 24 17.91 -4.49 -6.34
N ASP A 25 17.45 -5.63 -5.83
CA ASP A 25 17.62 -6.94 -6.46
C ASP A 25 17.01 -6.98 -7.88
N ILE A 26 15.78 -6.48 -8.06
CA ILE A 26 15.14 -6.39 -9.39
C ILE A 26 15.96 -5.53 -10.35
N ILE A 27 16.51 -4.39 -9.88
CA ILE A 27 17.35 -3.52 -10.70
C ILE A 27 18.63 -4.25 -11.12
N LEU A 28 19.32 -4.92 -10.17
CA LEU A 28 20.55 -5.66 -10.45
C LEU A 28 20.32 -6.82 -11.41
N ILE A 29 19.22 -7.57 -11.25
CA ILE A 29 18.82 -8.64 -12.17
C ILE A 29 18.53 -8.07 -13.56
N THR A 30 17.84 -6.93 -13.65
CA THR A 30 17.54 -6.28 -14.93
C THR A 30 18.83 -5.86 -15.65
N VAL A 31 19.78 -5.27 -14.92
CA VAL A 31 21.11 -4.93 -15.45
C VAL A 31 21.85 -6.19 -15.92
N ALA A 32 21.83 -7.27 -15.14
CA ALA A 32 22.48 -8.54 -15.51
C ALA A 32 21.83 -9.27 -16.70
N ILE A 33 20.57 -8.96 -17.03
CA ILE A 33 19.89 -9.48 -18.22
C ILE A 33 20.24 -8.65 -19.46
N ILE A 34 20.30 -7.32 -19.32
CA ILE A 34 20.51 -6.39 -20.45
C ILE A 34 21.99 -6.33 -20.86
N PHE A 35 22.90 -6.35 -19.89
CA PHE A 35 24.33 -6.18 -20.13
C PHE A 35 25.09 -7.50 -19.97
N THR A 36 26.07 -7.72 -20.85
CA THR A 36 27.05 -8.81 -20.69
C THR A 36 28.11 -8.39 -19.67
N LEU A 37 27.86 -8.72 -18.40
CA LEU A 37 28.75 -8.36 -17.29
C LEU A 37 29.96 -9.32 -17.18
N PRO A 38 31.11 -8.83 -16.71
CA PRO A 38 32.24 -9.68 -16.29
C PRO A 38 31.81 -10.74 -15.27
N GLU A 39 32.44 -11.92 -15.31
CA GLU A 39 32.05 -13.07 -14.47
C GLU A 39 32.08 -12.76 -12.97
N ASN A 40 33.06 -11.99 -12.50
CA ASN A 40 33.16 -11.56 -11.10
C ASN A 40 31.95 -10.72 -10.67
N VAL A 41 31.54 -9.75 -11.50
CA VAL A 41 30.39 -8.88 -11.20
C VAL A 41 29.09 -9.68 -11.24
N ALA A 42 28.97 -10.61 -12.19
CA ALA A 42 27.81 -11.49 -12.28
C ALA A 42 27.68 -12.42 -11.06
N LEU A 43 28.79 -12.94 -10.54
CA LEU A 43 28.82 -13.75 -9.31
C LEU A 43 28.44 -12.92 -8.07
N ASP A 44 28.93 -11.69 -7.94
CA ASP A 44 28.56 -10.80 -6.85
C ASP A 44 27.04 -10.52 -6.83
N ILE A 45 26.45 -10.26 -8.01
CA ILE A 45 25.00 -10.07 -8.15
C ILE A 45 24.23 -11.36 -7.81
N GLN A 46 24.74 -12.54 -8.19
CA GLN A 46 24.11 -13.82 -7.83
C GLN A 46 24.17 -14.10 -6.33
N MET A 47 25.29 -13.81 -5.68
CA MET A 47 25.41 -13.93 -4.22
C MET A 47 24.45 -12.99 -3.50
N PHE A 48 24.31 -11.75 -3.99
CA PHE A 48 23.34 -10.81 -3.46
C PHE A 48 21.91 -11.33 -3.59
N ASP A 49 21.50 -11.76 -4.79
CA ASP A 49 20.17 -12.34 -5.02
C ASP A 49 19.88 -13.55 -4.11
N PHE A 50 20.86 -14.42 -3.90
CA PHE A 50 20.73 -15.56 -3.00
C PHE A 50 20.50 -15.13 -1.54
N CYS A 51 21.21 -14.11 -1.07
CA CYS A 51 20.98 -13.52 0.24
C CYS A 51 19.55 -12.94 0.37
N VAL A 52 19.06 -12.24 -0.66
CA VAL A 52 17.69 -11.71 -0.69
C VAL A 52 16.68 -12.86 -0.64
N CYS A 53 16.89 -13.94 -1.41
CA CYS A 53 16.04 -15.13 -1.39
C CYS A 53 15.91 -15.72 0.02
N ILE A 54 17.04 -15.91 0.70
CA ILE A 54 17.06 -16.45 2.07
C ILE A 54 16.26 -15.57 3.02
N LEU A 55 16.45 -14.25 2.96
CA LEU A 55 15.73 -13.30 3.80
C LEU A 55 14.21 -13.36 3.57
N LEU A 56 13.77 -13.44 2.30
CA LEU A 56 12.35 -13.54 1.95
C LEU A 56 11.76 -14.90 2.34
N LEU A 57 12.52 -15.97 2.21
CA LEU A 57 12.09 -17.31 2.61
C LEU A 57 11.98 -17.40 4.13
N ALA A 58 12.89 -16.78 4.88
CA ALA A 58 12.81 -16.67 6.34
C ALA A 58 11.58 -15.86 6.78
N GLU A 59 11.34 -14.69 6.16
CA GLU A 59 10.12 -13.90 6.42
C GLU A 59 8.86 -14.74 6.19
N TRP A 60 8.79 -15.43 5.04
CA TRP A 60 7.66 -16.27 4.70
C TRP A 60 7.47 -17.41 5.71
N ALA A 61 8.55 -18.08 6.11
CA ALA A 61 8.51 -19.20 7.06
C ALA A 61 8.05 -18.77 8.47
N ILE A 62 8.53 -17.61 8.94
CA ILE A 62 8.10 -17.02 10.22
C ILE A 62 6.61 -16.69 10.17
N ASN A 63 6.15 -16.02 9.12
CA ASN A 63 4.75 -15.64 8.96
C ASN A 63 3.83 -16.86 8.80
N PHE A 64 4.29 -17.90 8.11
CA PHE A 64 3.57 -19.17 8.01
C PHE A 64 3.40 -19.83 9.38
N HIS A 65 4.47 -19.92 10.19
CA HIS A 65 4.42 -20.50 11.54
C HIS A 65 3.54 -19.69 12.49
N MET A 66 3.55 -18.37 12.40
CA MET A 66 2.75 -17.48 13.23
C MET A 66 1.26 -17.41 12.82
N SER A 67 0.93 -17.81 11.59
CA SER A 67 -0.45 -17.77 11.10
C SER A 67 -1.29 -18.94 11.64
N SER A 68 -2.45 -18.62 12.21
CA SER A 68 -3.48 -19.61 12.58
C SER A 68 -4.83 -19.16 12.02
N PRO A 69 -5.52 -19.96 11.18
CA PRO A 69 -5.18 -21.32 10.73
C PRO A 69 -4.23 -21.37 9.51
N LYS A 70 -3.31 -22.36 9.49
CA LYS A 70 -2.26 -22.53 8.45
C LYS A 70 -2.80 -22.69 7.03
N THR A 71 -3.98 -23.32 6.89
CA THR A 71 -4.64 -23.53 5.60
C THR A 71 -5.16 -22.23 4.98
N ALA A 72 -5.58 -21.26 5.80
CA ALA A 72 -5.98 -19.94 5.32
C ALA A 72 -4.78 -19.14 4.81
N TYR A 73 -3.62 -19.30 5.45
CA TYR A 73 -2.39 -18.66 4.99
C TYR A 73 -1.92 -19.19 3.63
N LEU A 74 -1.99 -20.50 3.42
CA LEU A 74 -1.67 -21.12 2.13
C LEU A 74 -2.73 -20.82 1.06
N LYS A 75 -4.02 -20.73 1.40
CA LYS A 75 -5.06 -20.38 0.41
C LYS A 75 -4.97 -18.93 -0.11
N ASN A 76 -4.25 -18.05 0.57
CA ASN A 76 -4.01 -16.70 0.09
C ASN A 76 -3.03 -16.73 -1.10
N LYS A 77 -3.52 -16.38 -2.29
CA LYS A 77 -2.73 -16.33 -3.53
C LYS A 77 -1.45 -15.52 -3.37
N GLY A 78 -1.46 -14.42 -2.63
CA GLY A 78 -0.27 -13.59 -2.41
C GLY A 78 0.85 -14.30 -1.64
N ASN A 79 0.50 -15.16 -0.69
CA ASN A 79 1.47 -15.90 0.11
C ASN A 79 2.11 -17.05 -0.68
N ILE A 80 1.35 -17.70 -1.57
CA ILE A 80 1.89 -18.72 -2.48
C ILE A 80 2.86 -18.07 -3.48
N ILE A 81 2.47 -16.94 -4.09
CA ILE A 81 3.35 -16.25 -5.04
C ILE A 81 4.63 -15.78 -4.34
N THR A 82 4.54 -15.31 -3.09
CA THR A 82 5.73 -14.96 -2.28
C THR A 82 6.64 -16.17 -2.09
N LEU A 83 6.09 -17.35 -1.75
CA LEU A 83 6.88 -18.58 -1.59
C LEU A 83 7.62 -18.95 -2.87
N ILE A 84 6.92 -18.93 -4.01
CA ILE A 84 7.51 -19.26 -5.32
C ILE A 84 8.61 -18.25 -5.67
N ALA A 85 8.38 -16.95 -5.43
CA ALA A 85 9.33 -15.90 -5.75
C ALA A 85 10.59 -15.90 -4.88
N SER A 86 10.53 -16.50 -3.68
CA SER A 86 11.67 -16.62 -2.75
C SER A 86 12.62 -17.78 -3.07
N ILE A 87 12.27 -18.68 -3.99
CA ILE A 87 13.12 -19.82 -4.33
C ILE A 87 14.11 -19.42 -5.45
N PRO A 88 15.44 -19.60 -5.26
CA PRO A 88 16.44 -19.25 -6.25
C PRO A 88 16.53 -20.36 -7.33
N PHE A 89 15.48 -20.48 -8.14
CA PHE A 89 15.34 -21.54 -9.15
C PHE A 89 16.47 -21.57 -10.17
N ASP A 90 17.06 -20.43 -10.49
CA ASP A 90 18.11 -20.27 -11.49
C ASP A 90 19.50 -20.71 -11.00
N THR A 91 19.73 -20.82 -9.69
CA THR A 91 20.94 -21.43 -9.13
C THR A 91 20.75 -22.92 -8.83
N ILE A 92 19.56 -23.31 -8.35
CA ILE A 92 19.28 -24.71 -7.97
C ILE A 92 19.16 -25.62 -9.20
N LEU A 93 18.41 -25.23 -10.24
CA LEU A 93 18.10 -26.14 -11.35
C LEU A 93 19.30 -26.47 -12.26
N PRO A 94 20.18 -25.52 -12.63
CA PRO A 94 21.40 -25.84 -13.38
C PRO A 94 22.39 -26.73 -12.62
N ALA A 95 22.39 -26.68 -11.29
CA ALA A 95 23.21 -27.56 -10.45
C ALA A 95 22.72 -29.01 -10.45
N VAL A 96 21.40 -29.23 -10.61
CA VAL A 96 20.78 -30.56 -10.63
C VAL A 96 20.75 -31.16 -12.04
N ILE A 97 20.52 -30.35 -13.07
CA ILE A 97 20.41 -30.81 -14.47
C ILE A 97 21.28 -29.93 -15.39
N PRO A 98 22.59 -30.21 -15.51
CA PRO A 98 23.48 -29.47 -16.41
C PRO A 98 23.10 -29.68 -17.89
N GLY A 99 23.28 -28.65 -18.72
CA GLY A 99 23.22 -28.78 -20.20
C GLY A 99 21.91 -28.38 -20.88
N ILE A 100 20.88 -27.99 -20.14
CA ILE A 100 19.61 -27.52 -20.73
C ILE A 100 19.65 -25.99 -20.93
N SER A 101 19.79 -25.53 -22.18
CA SER A 101 19.79 -24.09 -22.51
C SER A 101 18.51 -23.36 -22.12
N LEU A 102 17.38 -24.09 -21.98
CA LEU A 102 16.10 -23.54 -21.53
C LEU A 102 16.14 -23.02 -20.08
N LEU A 103 17.09 -23.48 -19.25
CA LEU A 103 17.23 -23.02 -17.86
C LEU A 103 17.57 -21.52 -17.76
N ARG A 104 18.11 -20.93 -18.84
CA ARG A 104 18.36 -19.48 -18.90
C ARG A 104 17.05 -18.67 -18.85
N TYR A 105 15.94 -19.20 -19.37
CA TYR A 105 14.64 -18.54 -19.32
C TYR A 105 13.98 -18.57 -17.94
N LEU A 106 14.41 -19.46 -17.04
CA LEU A 106 13.95 -19.47 -15.65
C LEU A 106 14.33 -18.19 -14.90
N ARG A 107 15.32 -17.44 -15.38
CA ARG A 107 15.64 -16.09 -14.86
C ARG A 107 14.45 -15.13 -14.99
N LEU A 108 13.57 -15.32 -15.97
CA LEU A 108 12.34 -14.52 -16.12
C LEU A 108 11.33 -14.81 -15.00
N LEU A 109 11.39 -15.97 -14.35
CA LEU A 109 10.55 -16.24 -13.18
C LEU A 109 10.88 -15.31 -12.01
N LYS A 110 12.07 -14.68 -11.97
CA LYS A 110 12.37 -13.65 -10.96
C LYS A 110 11.50 -12.41 -11.10
N LEU A 111 10.94 -12.14 -12.29
CA LEU A 111 9.96 -11.06 -12.48
C LEU A 111 8.66 -11.30 -11.71
N LEU A 112 8.38 -12.53 -11.26
CA LEU A 112 7.29 -12.80 -10.32
C LEU A 112 7.45 -12.00 -9.01
N ARG A 113 8.69 -11.61 -8.63
CA ARG A 113 8.94 -10.71 -7.48
C ARG A 113 8.29 -9.34 -7.67
N VAL A 114 8.21 -8.83 -8.89
CA VAL A 114 7.49 -7.57 -9.22
C VAL A 114 6.01 -7.74 -8.91
N ILE A 115 5.41 -8.88 -9.26
CA ILE A 115 4.01 -9.19 -8.94
C ILE A 115 3.80 -9.32 -7.43
N VAL A 116 4.76 -9.87 -6.67
CA VAL A 116 4.70 -9.90 -5.19
C VAL A 116 4.74 -8.50 -4.59
N LEU A 117 5.66 -7.64 -5.04
CA LEU A 117 5.82 -6.26 -4.60
C LEU A 117 4.57 -5.44 -4.94
N PHE A 118 4.06 -5.62 -6.16
CA PHE A 118 2.83 -5.01 -6.61
C PHE A 118 1.63 -5.54 -5.83
N ASN A 119 1.50 -6.84 -5.55
CA ASN A 119 0.37 -7.40 -4.80
C ASN A 119 0.36 -6.96 -3.32
N ARG A 120 1.53 -6.82 -2.70
CA ARG A 120 1.67 -6.24 -1.35
C ARG A 120 1.27 -4.76 -1.34
N PHE A 121 1.66 -3.98 -2.36
CA PHE A 121 1.21 -2.60 -2.57
C PHE A 121 -0.29 -2.51 -2.94
N TYR A 122 -0.78 -3.46 -3.73
CA TYR A 122 -2.15 -3.51 -4.26
C TYR A 122 -3.17 -3.81 -3.18
N ASN A 123 -2.84 -4.54 -2.11
CA ASN A 123 -3.77 -4.71 -0.98
C ASN A 123 -4.04 -3.40 -0.21
N ASP A 124 -3.11 -2.45 -0.26
CA ASP A 124 -3.30 -1.10 0.28
C ASP A 124 -3.95 -0.17 -0.75
N PHE A 125 -3.58 -0.31 -2.02
CA PHE A 125 -4.18 0.42 -3.14
C PHE A 125 -5.63 0.01 -3.44
N SER A 126 -5.99 -1.25 -3.22
CA SER A 126 -7.35 -1.80 -3.37
C SER A 126 -8.30 -1.20 -2.33
N ARG A 127 -7.84 -1.05 -1.08
CA ARG A 127 -8.57 -0.33 -0.02
C ARG A 127 -8.71 1.17 -0.32
N PHE A 128 -7.79 1.73 -1.09
CA PHE A 128 -7.84 3.09 -1.60
C PHE A 128 -8.84 3.23 -2.75
N ILE A 129 -8.80 2.36 -3.77
CA ILE A 129 -9.72 2.34 -4.91
C ILE A 129 -11.18 2.14 -4.47
N SER A 130 -11.40 1.17 -3.58
CA SER A 130 -12.75 0.79 -3.15
C SER A 130 -13.46 1.87 -2.33
N LYS A 131 -12.70 2.80 -1.72
CA LYS A 131 -13.24 3.90 -0.92
C LYS A 131 -13.42 5.20 -1.70
N THR A 132 -12.75 5.36 -2.83
CA THR A 132 -12.66 6.62 -3.58
C THR A 132 -13.52 6.62 -4.86
N ASN A 133 -14.34 5.58 -5.09
CA ASN A 133 -15.05 5.36 -6.36
C ASN A 133 -14.12 5.36 -7.61
N LEU A 134 -12.83 5.05 -7.42
CA LEU A 134 -11.85 5.01 -8.52
C LEU A 134 -12.14 3.89 -9.51
N ASP A 135 -12.94 2.89 -9.12
CA ASP A 135 -13.50 1.87 -10.01
C ASP A 135 -14.33 2.50 -11.14
N LYS A 136 -15.16 3.50 -10.81
CA LYS A 136 -15.98 4.24 -11.80
C LYS A 136 -15.12 5.12 -12.70
N ILE A 137 -14.09 5.75 -12.15
CA ILE A 137 -13.12 6.57 -12.91
C ILE A 137 -12.34 5.69 -13.90
N LEU A 138 -11.91 4.50 -13.47
CA LEU A 138 -11.19 3.54 -14.32
C LEU A 138 -12.06 3.07 -15.49
N VAL A 139 -13.33 2.74 -15.22
CA VAL A 139 -14.30 2.37 -16.26
C VAL A 139 -14.51 3.53 -17.23
N GLY A 140 -14.64 4.77 -16.73
CA GLY A 140 -14.74 5.97 -17.56
C GLY A 140 -13.49 6.20 -18.44
N LEU A 141 -12.29 5.92 -17.91
CA LEU A 141 -11.05 6.04 -18.65
C LEU A 141 -10.94 4.98 -19.75
N ILE A 142 -11.25 3.72 -19.45
CA ILE A 142 -11.30 2.63 -20.44
C ILE A 142 -12.32 2.95 -21.54
N PHE A 143 -13.51 3.40 -21.16
CA PHE A 143 -14.55 3.80 -22.10
C PHE A 143 -14.09 4.95 -23.01
N THR A 144 -13.44 5.96 -22.44
CA THR A 144 -12.89 7.10 -23.19
C THR A 144 -11.81 6.63 -24.18
N VAL A 145 -10.86 5.80 -23.73
CA VAL A 145 -9.82 5.26 -24.61
C VAL A 145 -10.44 4.49 -25.77
N MET A 146 -11.39 3.59 -25.50
CA MET A 146 -12.06 2.82 -26.54
C MET A 146 -12.87 3.70 -27.49
N LEU A 147 -13.66 4.63 -26.97
CA LEU A 147 -14.49 5.54 -27.75
C LEU A 147 -13.64 6.38 -28.72
N PHE A 148 -12.61 7.05 -28.22
CA PHE A 148 -11.77 7.92 -29.05
C PHE A 148 -10.89 7.14 -30.02
N THR A 149 -10.47 5.92 -29.66
CA THR A 149 -9.78 5.02 -30.60
C THR A 149 -10.68 4.68 -31.80
N VAL A 150 -11.94 4.31 -31.53
CA VAL A 150 -12.90 3.98 -32.59
C VAL A 150 -13.26 5.21 -33.42
N LEU A 151 -13.46 6.38 -32.81
CA LEU A 151 -13.73 7.61 -33.54
C LEU A 151 -12.57 8.00 -34.48
N LEU A 152 -11.33 7.93 -34.00
CA LEU A 152 -10.16 8.19 -34.84
C LEU A 152 -9.98 7.13 -35.92
N TRP A 153 -10.31 5.87 -35.66
CA TRP A 153 -10.25 4.83 -36.68
C TRP A 153 -11.32 5.01 -37.78
N ILE A 154 -12.52 5.47 -37.45
CA ILE A 154 -13.61 5.70 -38.42
C ILE A 154 -13.34 6.95 -39.28
N PHE A 155 -12.89 8.04 -38.66
CA PHE A 155 -12.73 9.33 -39.33
C PHE A 155 -11.29 9.63 -39.77
N GLY A 156 -10.37 8.74 -39.42
CA GLY A 156 -8.95 8.88 -39.67
C GLY A 156 -8.52 8.27 -40.99
N SER A 157 -7.27 8.57 -41.32
CA SER A 157 -6.62 8.21 -42.58
C SER A 157 -5.76 6.94 -42.47
N SER A 158 -5.40 6.51 -41.26
CA SER A 158 -4.66 5.27 -41.00
C SER A 158 -5.61 4.09 -40.82
N ASN A 159 -5.21 2.90 -41.29
CA ASN A 159 -6.02 1.68 -41.14
C ASN A 159 -5.69 0.89 -39.87
N SER A 160 -4.63 1.25 -39.14
CA SER A 160 -4.21 0.54 -37.92
C SER A 160 -5.00 1.02 -36.69
N LEU A 161 -5.91 0.17 -36.19
CA LEU A 161 -6.63 0.44 -34.95
C LEU A 161 -5.67 0.55 -33.76
N PHE A 162 -4.60 -0.24 -33.75
CA PHE A 162 -3.62 -0.25 -32.68
C PHE A 162 -2.85 1.09 -32.58
N ASP A 163 -2.55 1.72 -33.71
CA ASP A 163 -1.84 3.00 -33.75
C ASP A 163 -2.71 4.10 -33.12
N TYR A 164 -4.01 4.11 -33.41
CA TYR A 164 -4.95 5.03 -32.76
C TYR A 164 -5.15 4.74 -31.28
N PHE A 165 -5.17 3.46 -30.88
CA PHE A 165 -5.22 3.08 -29.47
C PHE A 165 -4.00 3.59 -28.69
N TYR A 166 -2.81 3.36 -29.26
CA TYR A 166 -1.56 3.87 -28.74
C TYR A 166 -1.57 5.40 -28.66
N PHE A 167 -1.96 6.08 -29.73
CA PHE A 167 -2.04 7.54 -29.79
C PHE A 167 -2.98 8.12 -28.72
N VAL A 168 -4.16 7.51 -28.54
CA VAL A 168 -5.13 7.95 -27.53
C VAL A 168 -4.57 7.79 -26.12
N ILE A 169 -3.89 6.68 -25.81
CA ILE A 169 -3.25 6.49 -24.49
C ILE A 169 -2.15 7.51 -24.27
N VAL A 170 -1.23 7.69 -25.23
CA VAL A 170 -0.10 8.62 -25.13
C VAL A 170 -0.57 10.06 -24.98
N THR A 171 -1.66 10.42 -25.66
CA THR A 171 -2.27 11.76 -25.57
C THR A 171 -2.99 11.96 -24.24
N LEU A 172 -3.83 11.00 -23.82
CA LEU A 172 -4.62 11.08 -22.59
C LEU A 172 -3.74 11.07 -21.32
N THR A 173 -2.61 10.36 -21.38
CA THR A 173 -1.60 10.35 -20.30
C THR A 173 -0.65 11.55 -20.36
N THR A 174 -0.83 12.46 -21.31
CA THR A 174 0.00 13.66 -21.52
C THR A 174 1.48 13.37 -21.84
N VAL A 175 1.81 12.15 -22.28
CA VAL A 175 3.19 11.77 -22.65
C VAL A 175 3.58 12.39 -23.98
N GLY A 176 2.72 12.30 -24.99
CA GLY A 176 2.87 13.03 -26.25
C GLY A 176 4.20 12.79 -26.99
N TYR A 177 4.56 11.54 -27.30
CA TYR A 177 5.81 11.22 -28.00
C TYR A 177 5.96 11.90 -29.37
N GLY A 178 4.85 12.22 -30.04
CA GLY A 178 4.83 12.94 -31.31
C GLY A 178 5.18 12.09 -32.53
N ASP A 179 5.31 10.78 -32.36
CA ASP A 179 5.52 9.79 -33.42
C ASP A 179 4.25 9.56 -34.26
N ILE A 180 3.07 9.56 -33.62
CA ILE A 180 1.77 9.56 -34.27
C ILE A 180 1.07 10.88 -33.96
N THR A 181 0.59 11.57 -34.99
CA THR A 181 -0.09 12.87 -34.88
C THR A 181 -1.26 12.97 -35.84
N PRO A 182 -2.33 13.71 -35.49
CA PRO A 182 -3.50 13.88 -36.34
C PRO A 182 -3.15 14.69 -37.59
N GLN A 183 -3.32 14.08 -38.76
CA GLN A 183 -3.00 14.67 -40.06
C GLN A 183 -4.21 15.39 -40.65
N THR A 184 -5.40 14.77 -40.56
CA THR A 184 -6.62 15.30 -41.19
C THR A 184 -7.36 16.30 -40.29
N TYR A 185 -8.22 17.12 -40.89
CA TYR A 185 -9.07 18.05 -40.14
C TYR A 185 -9.94 17.34 -39.09
N ASN A 186 -10.54 16.21 -39.46
CA ASN A 186 -11.40 15.42 -38.57
C ASN A 186 -10.61 14.84 -37.39
N GLU A 187 -9.42 14.26 -37.66
CA GLU A 187 -8.54 13.74 -36.61
C GLU A 187 -8.13 14.83 -35.62
N LYS A 188 -7.85 16.05 -36.11
CA LYS A 188 -7.51 17.20 -35.25
C LYS A 188 -8.67 17.61 -34.35
N VAL A 189 -9.88 17.71 -34.90
CA VAL A 189 -11.08 18.04 -34.11
C VAL A 189 -11.33 17.00 -33.02
N ILE A 190 -11.28 15.70 -33.36
CA ILE A 190 -11.46 14.61 -32.40
C ILE A 190 -10.37 14.65 -31.32
N THR A 191 -9.13 14.92 -31.71
CA THR A 191 -7.99 15.03 -30.79
C THR A 191 -8.16 16.21 -29.82
N ILE A 192 -8.66 17.36 -30.27
CA ILE A 192 -8.92 18.52 -29.39
C ILE A 192 -9.95 18.14 -28.32
N VAL A 193 -11.04 17.47 -28.70
CA VAL A 193 -12.05 17.01 -27.74
C VAL A 193 -11.44 15.97 -26.79
N LEU A 194 -10.63 15.04 -27.30
CA LEU A 194 -9.90 14.06 -26.48
C LEU A 194 -9.03 14.74 -25.43
N ILE A 195 -8.28 15.78 -25.80
CA ILE A 195 -7.40 16.51 -24.88
C ILE A 195 -8.22 17.16 -23.76
N ILE A 196 -9.33 17.82 -24.08
CA ILE A 196 -10.19 18.46 -23.08
C ILE A 196 -10.74 17.41 -22.11
N VAL A 197 -11.31 16.32 -22.63
CA VAL A 197 -11.85 15.22 -21.82
C VAL A 197 -10.75 14.55 -21.00
N GLY A 198 -9.58 14.34 -21.60
CA GLY A 198 -8.40 13.74 -20.99
C GLY A 198 -7.91 14.53 -19.79
N ILE A 199 -7.85 15.86 -19.88
CA ILE A 199 -7.45 16.73 -18.76
C ILE A 199 -8.40 16.56 -17.57
N PHE A 200 -9.72 16.58 -17.80
CA PHE A 200 -10.69 16.40 -16.72
C PHE A 200 -10.57 15.02 -16.08
N LEU A 201 -10.52 13.96 -16.89
CA LEU A 201 -10.42 12.59 -16.37
C LEU A 201 -9.10 12.36 -15.64
N PHE A 202 -7.98 12.78 -16.22
CA PHE A 202 -6.67 12.58 -15.61
C PHE A 202 -6.51 13.38 -14.31
N SER A 203 -7.08 14.58 -14.23
CA SER A 203 -7.09 15.42 -13.01
C SER A 203 -7.83 14.76 -11.83
N THR A 204 -8.81 13.90 -12.08
CA THR A 204 -9.55 13.23 -10.99
C THR A 204 -8.68 12.27 -10.18
N ILE A 205 -7.62 11.70 -10.76
CA ILE A 205 -6.72 10.75 -10.08
C ILE A 205 -5.97 11.42 -8.90
N PRO A 206 -5.22 12.52 -9.10
CA PRO A 206 -4.58 13.23 -7.99
C PRO A 206 -5.58 13.86 -7.02
N ALA A 207 -6.76 14.30 -7.50
CA ALA A 207 -7.83 14.81 -6.63
C ALA A 207 -8.37 13.73 -5.68
N ALA A 208 -8.62 12.52 -6.18
CA ALA A 208 -9.05 11.38 -5.37
C ALA A 208 -7.98 11.00 -4.32
N LEU A 209 -6.70 11.05 -4.71
CA LEU A 209 -5.58 10.81 -3.79
C LEU A 209 -5.52 11.87 -2.67
N SER A 210 -5.67 13.14 -3.03
CA SER A 210 -5.71 14.24 -2.06
C SER A 210 -6.88 14.12 -1.09
N SER A 211 -8.08 13.79 -1.60
CA SER A 211 -9.28 13.60 -0.79
C SER A 211 -9.09 12.48 0.24
N PHE A 212 -8.58 11.33 -0.20
CA PHE A 212 -8.30 10.20 0.69
C PHE A 212 -7.26 10.52 1.77
N LEU A 213 -6.19 11.23 1.40
CA LEU A 213 -5.17 11.62 2.36
C LEU A 213 -5.74 12.59 3.39
N THR A 214 -6.48 13.60 2.93
CA THR A 214 -7.15 14.59 3.78
C THR A 214 -8.14 13.92 4.73
N GLU A 215 -8.97 12.97 4.27
CA GLU A 215 -9.90 12.24 5.13
C GLU A 215 -9.16 11.47 6.24
N ARG A 216 -8.01 10.86 5.93
CA ARG A 216 -7.19 10.15 6.93
C ARG A 216 -6.59 11.11 7.96
N LEU A 217 -6.15 12.28 7.54
CA LEU A 217 -5.62 13.30 8.45
C LEU A 217 -6.72 13.84 9.37
N LEU A 218 -7.87 14.22 8.82
CA LEU A 218 -9.01 14.71 9.59
C LEU A 218 -9.52 13.68 10.60
N LYS A 219 -9.62 12.40 10.22
CA LYS A 219 -10.01 11.33 11.14
C LYS A 219 -8.99 11.11 12.26
N LYS A 220 -7.70 11.27 11.97
CA LYS A 220 -6.62 11.14 12.96
C LYS A 220 -6.68 12.28 13.97
N ASP A 221 -6.91 13.51 13.49
CA ASP A 221 -7.00 14.70 14.34
C ASP A 221 -8.27 14.69 15.20
N ALA A 222 -9.42 14.34 14.62
CA ALA A 222 -10.66 14.18 15.37
C ALA A 222 -10.54 13.12 16.48
N LYS A 223 -9.88 11.99 16.19
CA LYS A 223 -9.62 10.96 17.21
C LYS A 223 -8.68 11.46 18.32
N LYS A 224 -7.64 12.21 17.95
CA LYS A 224 -6.72 12.80 18.93
C LYS A 224 -7.44 13.79 19.84
N GLN A 225 -8.33 14.61 19.29
CA GLN A 225 -9.13 15.58 20.04
C GLN A 225 -10.12 14.89 20.98
N ASN A 226 -10.85 13.87 20.51
CA ASN A 226 -11.75 13.10 21.37
C ASN A 226 -11.01 12.44 22.53
N ASN A 227 -9.87 11.81 22.26
CA ASN A 227 -9.07 11.20 23.33
C ASN A 227 -8.60 12.25 24.36
N ALA A 228 -8.12 13.42 23.92
CA ALA A 228 -7.70 14.49 24.82
C ALA A 228 -8.87 15.05 25.65
N PHE A 229 -10.07 15.12 25.06
CA PHE A 229 -11.29 15.53 25.76
C PHE A 229 -11.74 14.50 26.79
N GLU A 230 -11.73 13.21 26.43
CA GLU A 230 -12.02 12.11 27.35
C GLU A 230 -11.04 12.08 28.53
N ASP A 231 -9.74 12.24 28.28
CA ASP A 231 -8.72 12.32 29.35
C ASP A 231 -8.97 13.53 30.27
N SER A 232 -9.34 14.69 29.70
CA SER A 232 -9.65 15.90 30.49
C SER A 232 -10.90 15.74 31.37
N MET A 233 -11.94 15.07 30.85
CA MET A 233 -13.12 14.73 31.65
C MET A 233 -12.78 13.75 32.76
N ARG A 234 -11.96 12.72 32.47
CA ARG A 234 -11.56 11.74 33.48
C ARG A 234 -10.85 12.39 34.66
N VAL A 235 -9.92 13.31 34.39
CA VAL A 235 -9.21 14.07 35.43
C VAL A 235 -10.18 14.92 36.26
N LYS A 236 -11.16 15.58 35.63
CA LYS A 236 -12.17 16.36 36.37
C LYS A 236 -13.08 15.49 37.24
N PHE A 237 -13.50 14.34 36.73
CA PHE A 237 -14.29 13.38 37.51
C PHE A 237 -13.51 12.87 38.72
N GLU A 238 -12.24 12.52 38.54
CA GLU A 238 -11.35 12.07 39.62
C GLU A 238 -11.13 13.17 40.67
N SER A 239 -10.98 14.44 40.26
CA SER A 239 -10.92 15.56 41.21
C SER A 239 -12.23 15.79 41.98
N LEU A 240 -13.38 15.64 41.31
CA LEU A 240 -14.70 15.78 41.92
C LEU A 240 -14.98 14.66 42.93
N GLU A 241 -14.55 13.44 42.62
CA GLU A 241 -14.68 12.28 43.51
C GLU A 241 -13.84 12.47 44.77
N ASN A 242 -12.58 12.92 44.63
CA ASN A 242 -11.72 13.27 45.76
C ASN A 242 -12.30 14.41 46.62
N GLU A 243 -12.83 15.47 45.99
CA GLU A 243 -13.45 16.58 46.71
C GLU A 243 -14.70 16.12 47.49
N LEU A 244 -15.53 15.27 46.88
CA LEU A 244 -16.70 14.68 47.52
C LEU A 244 -16.32 13.78 48.72
N GLU A 245 -15.26 12.98 48.59
CA GLU A 245 -14.74 12.18 49.70
C GLU A 245 -14.27 13.07 50.86
N THR A 246 -13.51 14.14 50.57
CA THR A 246 -13.07 15.08 51.62
C THR A 246 -14.26 15.76 52.32
N PHE A 247 -15.27 16.18 51.56
CA PHE A 247 -16.48 16.78 52.12
C PHE A 247 -17.29 15.80 52.98
N HIS A 248 -17.36 14.53 52.59
CA HIS A 248 -18.02 13.49 53.39
C HIS A 248 -17.27 13.24 54.71
N GLU A 249 -15.94 13.25 54.69
CA GLU A 249 -15.11 13.09 55.87
C GLU A 249 -15.28 14.27 56.85
N GLU A 250 -15.26 15.52 56.35
CA GLU A 250 -15.51 16.72 57.15
C GLU A 250 -16.91 16.71 57.81
N ASN A 251 -17.95 16.34 57.05
CA ASN A 251 -19.29 16.23 57.60
C ASN A 251 -19.42 15.15 58.67
N ARG A 252 -18.63 14.07 58.57
CA ARG A 252 -18.60 13.00 59.58
C ARG A 252 -18.00 13.51 60.88
N GLN A 253 -16.87 14.21 60.81
CA GLN A 253 -16.21 14.81 61.97
C GLN A 253 -17.13 15.80 62.69
N LEU A 254 -17.77 16.71 61.95
CA LEU A 254 -18.72 17.67 62.52
C LEU A 254 -19.90 16.98 63.24
N ARG A 255 -20.39 15.86 62.69
CA ARG A 255 -21.47 15.09 63.32
C ARG A 255 -21.03 14.44 64.63
N GLU A 256 -19.77 13.99 64.72
CA GLU A 256 -19.18 13.46 65.95
C GLU A 256 -19.00 14.57 67.00
N GLU A 257 -18.43 15.71 66.63
CA GLU A 257 -18.28 16.87 67.54
C GLU A 257 -19.63 17.36 68.10
N ILE A 258 -20.66 17.46 67.24
CA ILE A 258 -22.01 17.82 67.69
C ILE A 258 -22.58 16.79 68.67
N LYS A 259 -22.26 15.50 68.50
CA LYS A 259 -22.72 14.44 69.40
C LYS A 259 -22.02 14.54 70.75
N GLU A 260 -20.70 14.74 70.77
CA GLU A 260 -19.93 14.94 72.00
C GLU A 260 -20.41 16.18 72.78
N LEU A 261 -20.60 17.31 72.09
CA LEU A 261 -21.15 18.53 72.71
C LEU A 261 -22.53 18.30 73.34
N LYS A 262 -23.40 17.52 72.68
CA LYS A 262 -24.71 17.17 73.22
C LYS A 262 -24.62 16.28 74.46
N GLU A 263 -23.64 15.38 74.54
CA GLU A 263 -23.42 14.57 75.74
C GLU A 263 -22.91 15.43 76.91
N ILE A 264 -21.96 16.33 76.67
CA ILE A 264 -21.44 17.26 77.68
C ILE A 264 -22.54 18.17 78.26
N ILE A 265 -23.44 18.68 77.41
CA ILE A 265 -24.58 19.51 77.86
C ILE A 265 -25.56 18.70 78.73
N LYS A 266 -25.65 17.38 78.52
CA LYS A 266 -26.58 16.50 79.26
C LYS A 266 -26.07 16.11 80.65
N GLU A 267 -24.76 16.19 80.88
CA GLU A 267 -24.11 15.89 82.16
C GLU A 267 -24.02 17.11 83.11
N LYS A 268 -24.37 18.31 82.65
CA LYS A 268 -24.51 19.53 83.46
C LYS A 268 -25.95 19.77 83.87
#